data_AF-A0A497CYD7-F1
#
_entry.id   AF-A0A497CYD7-F1
#
_cell.length_a   1.000
_cell.length_b   1.000
_cell.length_c   1.000
_cell.angle_alpha   90.00
_cell.angle_beta   90.00
_cell.angle_gamma   90.00
#
_symmetry.space_group_name_H-M   'P 1'
#
loop_
_entity.id
_entity.type
_entity.pdbx_description
1 polymer ?
#
loop_
_entity_poly.entity_id
_entity_poly.type
_entity_poly.pdbx_seq_one_letter_code
_entity_poly.pdbx_strand_id
1 'polypeptide(L)'
;MEMFNTLKSFYQLWQYLKYLNNYDYDGLYRSIGIEAEGDYAIQTKYFNRGRQYVKSFGLLGLSFEKLLGRKLSEPEIKRIVLLAHFAPVYDDLFDRLDTAKDRIVKLIKTPENIKAVNAEEKLFLSFYLPVFRDLKTNDDFIGYFLKLTEAQEQSKQQTNGHLSYDEINQITRDKGGFSSLLLRSLINEQMNENERAGLYQLGAMSQYMDDIFDWYDDLSENRTTIATS
;
A
#
# COMPACT_ATOMS: atom_id res chain seq x y z
N MET A 1 -17.05 -24.50 -20.95
CA MET A 1 -15.62 -24.07 -20.99
C MET A 1 -15.34 -23.00 -19.93
N GLU A 2 -16.22 -22.02 -19.71
CA GLU A 2 -16.11 -21.00 -18.65
C GLU A 2 -16.06 -21.57 -17.22
N MET A 3 -16.95 -22.50 -16.86
CA MET A 3 -16.99 -23.08 -15.50
C MET A 3 -15.66 -23.73 -15.07
N PHE A 4 -14.94 -24.39 -16.01
CA PHE A 4 -13.62 -24.96 -15.74
C PHE A 4 -12.54 -23.88 -15.53
N ASN A 5 -12.60 -22.77 -16.27
CA ASN A 5 -11.69 -21.64 -16.10
C ASN A 5 -11.94 -20.89 -14.78
N THR A 6 -13.19 -20.79 -14.37
CA THR A 6 -13.60 -20.24 -13.07
C THR A 6 -13.08 -21.10 -11.93
N LEU A 7 -13.31 -22.42 -11.94
CA LEU A 7 -12.79 -23.35 -10.94
C LEU A 7 -11.26 -23.33 -10.86
N LYS A 8 -10.57 -23.27 -12.00
CA LYS A 8 -9.11 -23.13 -12.05
C LYS A 8 -8.64 -21.83 -11.41
N SER A 9 -9.31 -20.71 -11.68
CA SER A 9 -8.98 -19.41 -11.08
C SER A 9 -9.22 -19.40 -9.57
N PHE A 10 -10.32 -19.99 -9.10
CA PHE A 10 -10.58 -20.16 -7.66
C PHE A 10 -9.52 -21.04 -6.98
N TYR A 11 -9.14 -22.15 -7.61
CA TYR A 11 -8.09 -23.01 -7.08
C TYR A 11 -6.74 -22.30 -7.00
N GLN A 12 -6.38 -21.53 -8.03
CA GLN A 12 -5.16 -20.71 -8.02
C GLN A 12 -5.18 -19.65 -6.92
N LEU A 13 -6.32 -18.96 -6.74
CA LEU A 13 -6.51 -18.01 -5.65
C LEU A 13 -6.36 -18.67 -4.29
N TRP A 14 -7.02 -19.81 -4.09
CA TRP A 14 -6.93 -20.57 -2.85
C TRP A 14 -5.50 -21.01 -2.54
N GLN A 15 -4.76 -21.52 -3.53
CA GLN A 15 -3.36 -21.93 -3.37
C GLN A 15 -2.48 -20.75 -2.96
N TYR A 16 -2.67 -19.59 -3.57
CA TYR A 16 -1.88 -18.40 -3.28
C TYR A 16 -2.22 -17.80 -1.91
N LEU A 17 -3.50 -17.73 -1.55
CA LEU A 17 -3.92 -17.34 -0.20
C LEU A 17 -3.41 -18.33 0.85
N LYS A 18 -3.38 -19.63 0.55
CA LYS A 18 -2.78 -20.65 1.41
C LYS A 18 -1.27 -20.43 1.57
N TYR A 19 -0.57 -20.15 0.48
CA TYR A 19 0.85 -19.79 0.52
C TYR A 19 1.08 -18.54 1.38
N LEU A 20 0.33 -17.46 1.18
CA LEU A 20 0.43 -16.25 1.99
C LEU A 20 0.06 -16.49 3.45
N ASN A 21 -0.94 -17.32 3.76
CA ASN A 21 -1.28 -17.64 5.15
C ASN A 21 -0.17 -18.41 5.86
N ASN A 22 0.57 -19.25 5.12
CA ASN A 22 1.67 -20.07 5.62
C ASN A 22 3.05 -19.44 5.38
N TYR A 23 3.10 -18.19 4.90
CA TYR A 23 4.35 -17.47 4.69
C TYR A 23 5.12 -17.37 6.02
N ASP A 24 6.45 -17.46 5.99
CA ASP A 24 7.28 -17.40 7.20
C ASP A 24 7.40 -15.95 7.69
N TYR A 25 6.30 -15.45 8.27
CA TYR A 25 6.24 -14.10 8.83
C TYR A 25 7.22 -13.94 9.98
N ASP A 26 7.35 -14.92 10.86
CA ASP A 26 8.26 -14.84 12.01
C ASP A 26 9.72 -14.79 11.57
N GLY A 27 10.09 -15.58 10.56
CA GLY A 27 11.38 -15.48 9.89
C GLY A 27 11.60 -14.12 9.23
N LEU A 28 10.59 -13.60 8.51
CA LEU A 28 10.66 -12.27 7.91
C LEU A 28 10.88 -11.18 8.97
N TYR A 29 10.11 -11.19 10.06
CA TYR A 29 10.20 -10.20 11.14
C TYR A 29 11.55 -10.24 11.83
N ARG A 30 12.05 -11.43 12.18
CA ARG A 30 13.40 -11.58 12.72
C ARG A 30 14.45 -11.04 11.75
N SER A 31 14.29 -11.28 10.46
CA SER A 31 15.23 -10.79 9.44
C SER A 31 15.29 -9.27 9.31
N ILE A 32 14.24 -8.57 9.76
CA ILE A 32 14.16 -7.10 9.77
C ILE A 32 14.30 -6.51 11.18
N GLY A 33 14.73 -7.32 12.16
CA GLY A 33 15.00 -6.88 13.52
C GLY A 33 13.76 -6.70 14.40
N ILE A 34 12.65 -7.36 14.08
CA ILE A 34 11.43 -7.44 14.89
C ILE A 34 11.44 -8.83 15.56
N GLU A 35 11.75 -8.90 16.86
CA GLU A 35 12.25 -10.16 17.45
C GLU A 35 11.24 -11.04 18.19
N ALA A 36 10.11 -10.56 18.75
CA ALA A 36 9.27 -11.42 19.60
C ALA A 36 7.89 -10.87 20.01
N GLU A 37 7.07 -11.75 20.61
CA GLU A 37 5.93 -11.45 21.50
C GLU A 37 6.37 -10.46 22.61
N GLY A 38 6.26 -9.17 22.33
CA GLY A 38 6.83 -8.11 23.18
C GLY A 38 7.22 -6.87 22.39
N ASP A 39 7.51 -7.03 21.09
CA ASP A 39 7.71 -5.89 20.20
C ASP A 39 6.37 -5.19 19.96
N TYR A 40 6.34 -3.87 20.15
CA TYR A 40 5.20 -3.01 19.84
C TYR A 40 4.67 -3.27 18.43
N ALA A 41 5.54 -3.61 17.48
CA ALA A 41 5.17 -4.01 16.12
C ALA A 41 4.13 -5.14 16.05
N ILE A 42 4.26 -6.13 16.94
CA ILE A 42 3.49 -7.38 16.94
C ILE A 42 2.22 -7.25 17.81
N GLN A 43 2.28 -6.46 18.88
CA GLN A 43 1.17 -6.31 19.84
C GLN A 43 0.15 -5.24 19.43
N THR A 44 0.41 -4.49 18.37
CA THR A 44 -0.42 -3.36 17.96
C THR A 44 -1.42 -3.75 16.88
N LYS A 45 -2.47 -2.94 16.76
CA LYS A 45 -3.42 -3.00 15.64
C LYS A 45 -2.77 -2.96 14.26
N TYR A 46 -1.55 -2.42 14.15
CA TYR A 46 -0.77 -2.36 12.90
C TYR A 46 -0.46 -3.75 12.35
N PHE A 47 -0.19 -4.73 13.21
CA PHE A 47 0.09 -6.10 12.79
C PHE A 47 -1.12 -6.77 12.15
N ASN A 48 -2.28 -6.65 12.82
CA ASN A 48 -3.53 -7.23 12.33
C ASN A 48 -4.00 -6.56 11.04
N ARG A 49 -3.90 -5.21 10.96
CA ARG A 49 -4.15 -4.46 9.72
C ARG A 49 -3.17 -4.91 8.62
N GLY A 50 -1.88 -5.00 8.90
CA GLY A 50 -0.88 -5.46 7.95
C GLY A 50 -1.20 -6.84 7.37
N ARG A 51 -1.61 -7.80 8.20
CA ARG A 51 -2.06 -9.14 7.76
C ARG A 51 -3.33 -9.10 6.90
N GLN A 52 -4.24 -8.15 7.13
CA GLN A 52 -5.39 -7.93 6.24
C GLN A 52 -4.93 -7.38 4.90
N TYR A 53 -4.05 -6.37 4.89
CA TYR A 53 -3.47 -5.82 3.66
C TYR A 53 -2.69 -6.87 2.88
N VAL A 54 -1.99 -7.82 3.52
CA VAL A 54 -1.33 -8.92 2.81
C VAL A 54 -2.33 -9.78 2.05
N LYS A 55 -3.53 -10.02 2.58
CA LYS A 55 -4.58 -10.75 1.85
C LYS A 55 -5.08 -9.94 0.65
N SER A 56 -5.34 -8.64 0.84
CA SER A 56 -5.78 -7.73 -0.23
C SER A 56 -4.73 -7.59 -1.33
N PHE A 57 -3.47 -7.31 -0.96
CA PHE A 57 -2.34 -7.23 -1.89
C PHE A 57 -2.03 -8.60 -2.49
N GLY A 58 -2.33 -9.70 -1.78
CA GLY A 58 -2.23 -11.05 -2.30
C GLY A 58 -3.18 -11.32 -3.47
N LEU A 59 -4.41 -10.81 -3.39
CA LEU A 59 -5.36 -10.88 -4.51
C LEU A 59 -4.83 -10.11 -5.74
N LEU A 60 -4.20 -8.95 -5.50
CA LEU A 60 -3.54 -8.18 -6.56
C LEU A 60 -2.31 -8.90 -7.12
N GLY A 61 -1.52 -9.55 -6.27
CA GLY A 61 -0.34 -10.35 -6.67
C GLY A 61 -0.68 -11.43 -7.70
N LEU A 62 -1.77 -12.17 -7.49
CA LEU A 62 -2.29 -13.12 -8.48
C LEU A 62 -2.71 -12.47 -9.80
N SER A 63 -3.31 -11.29 -9.71
CA SER A 63 -3.72 -10.53 -10.89
C SER A 63 -2.50 -10.08 -11.69
N PHE A 64 -1.42 -9.69 -11.01
CA PHE A 64 -0.14 -9.41 -11.65
C PHE A 64 0.50 -10.65 -12.28
N GLU A 65 0.48 -11.82 -11.62
CA GLU A 65 0.99 -13.06 -12.24
C GLU A 65 0.29 -13.39 -13.56
N LYS A 66 -1.04 -13.19 -13.59
CA LYS A 66 -1.82 -13.38 -14.82
C LYS A 66 -1.49 -12.33 -15.88
N LEU A 67 -1.35 -11.07 -15.48
CA LEU A 67 -0.99 -9.96 -16.36
C LEU A 67 0.39 -10.15 -17.02
N LEU A 68 1.37 -10.62 -16.23
CA LEU A 68 2.75 -10.82 -16.67
C LEU A 68 2.98 -12.17 -17.36
N GLY A 69 2.04 -13.10 -17.24
CA GLY A 69 2.20 -14.47 -17.75
C GLY A 69 3.27 -15.28 -17.02
N ARG A 70 3.71 -14.85 -15.83
CA ARG A 70 4.72 -15.52 -15.01
C ARG A 70 4.37 -15.48 -13.52
N LYS A 71 5.02 -16.35 -12.75
CA LYS A 71 4.94 -16.32 -11.29
C LYS A 71 5.78 -15.18 -10.72
N LEU A 72 5.33 -14.63 -9.58
CA LEU A 72 6.15 -13.72 -8.80
C LEU A 72 7.27 -14.50 -8.13
N SER A 73 8.46 -13.91 -8.10
CA SER A 73 9.62 -14.46 -7.41
C SER A 73 9.54 -14.17 -5.90
N GLU A 74 10.26 -14.97 -5.11
CA GLU A 74 10.32 -14.80 -3.65
C GLU A 74 10.72 -13.37 -3.22
N PRO A 75 11.70 -12.68 -3.86
CA PRO A 75 11.99 -11.27 -3.55
C PRO A 75 10.81 -10.32 -3.84
N GLU A 76 10.08 -10.52 -4.95
CA GLU A 76 8.92 -9.70 -5.30
C GLU A 76 7.79 -9.89 -4.28
N ILE A 77 7.51 -11.14 -3.91
CA ILE A 77 6.53 -11.48 -2.86
C ILE A 77 6.94 -10.86 -1.53
N LYS A 78 8.21 -10.99 -1.12
CA LYS A 78 8.73 -10.38 0.11
C LYS A 78 8.49 -8.88 0.14
N ARG A 79 8.76 -8.17 -0.95
CA ARG A 79 8.52 -6.72 -1.05
C ARG A 79 7.04 -6.38 -0.92
N ILE A 80 6.15 -7.15 -1.55
CA ILE A 80 4.69 -6.96 -1.43
C ILE A 80 4.24 -7.17 0.01
N VAL A 81 4.72 -8.22 0.68
CA VAL A 81 4.37 -8.51 2.09
C VAL A 81 4.88 -7.39 3.00
N LEU A 82 6.10 -6.89 2.80
CA LEU A 82 6.64 -5.77 3.56
C LEU A 82 5.84 -4.48 3.32
N LEU A 83 5.52 -4.16 2.06
CA LEU A 83 4.71 -2.97 1.74
C LEU A 83 3.28 -3.08 2.30
N ALA A 84 2.71 -4.28 2.38
CA ALA A 84 1.40 -4.50 2.99
C ALA A 84 1.39 -4.23 4.51
N HIS A 85 2.46 -4.61 5.23
CA HIS A 85 2.60 -4.26 6.66
C HIS A 85 2.91 -2.78 6.87
N PHE A 86 3.60 -2.18 5.91
CA PHE A 86 3.93 -0.77 5.87
C PHE A 86 2.70 0.13 5.67
N ALA A 87 1.78 -0.23 4.78
CA ALA A 87 0.63 0.60 4.40
C ALA A 87 -0.18 1.18 5.59
N PRO A 88 -0.65 0.39 6.57
CA PRO A 88 -1.40 0.96 7.70
C PRO A 88 -0.56 1.85 8.63
N VAL A 89 0.77 1.67 8.67
CA VAL A 89 1.68 2.56 9.41
C VAL A 89 1.81 3.89 8.67
N TYR A 90 1.90 3.84 7.34
CA TYR A 90 1.96 5.02 6.48
C TYR A 90 0.69 5.86 6.58
N ASP A 91 -0.48 5.24 6.52
CA ASP A 91 -1.76 5.95 6.65
C ASP A 91 -1.84 6.67 8.01
N ASP A 92 -1.45 6.00 9.10
CA ASP A 92 -1.48 6.57 10.44
C ASP A 92 -0.44 7.72 10.64
N LEU A 93 0.62 7.81 9.82
CA LEU A 93 1.50 9.00 9.81
C LEU A 93 0.73 10.25 9.38
N PHE A 94 -0.22 10.14 8.45
CA PHE A 94 -1.08 11.24 8.03
C PHE A 94 -2.25 11.41 8.97
N ASP A 95 -3.06 10.36 9.16
CA ASP A 95 -4.39 10.50 9.75
C ASP A 95 -4.36 10.71 11.27
N ARG A 96 -3.39 10.10 11.96
CA ARG A 96 -3.33 10.17 13.43
C ARG A 96 -2.24 11.06 13.97
N LEU A 97 -1.08 11.04 13.34
CA LEU A 97 0.09 11.78 13.82
C LEU A 97 0.21 13.16 13.16
N ASP A 98 -0.57 13.43 12.10
CA ASP A 98 -0.44 14.63 11.27
C ASP A 98 1.03 14.98 10.96
N THR A 99 1.78 13.94 10.59
CA THR A 99 3.22 14.05 10.35
C THR A 99 3.43 14.97 9.16
N ALA A 100 4.29 15.98 9.32
CA ALA A 100 4.59 16.92 8.25
C ALA A 100 5.10 16.19 6.99
N LYS A 101 4.56 16.53 5.83
CA LYS A 101 4.95 15.95 4.53
C LYS A 101 6.47 15.91 4.31
N ASP A 102 7.18 16.98 4.67
CA ASP A 102 8.64 17.03 4.53
C ASP A 102 9.37 15.95 5.34
N ARG A 103 8.81 15.56 6.50
CA ARG A 103 9.34 14.46 7.31
C ARG A 103 9.08 13.12 6.62
N ILE A 104 7.88 12.92 6.08
CA ILE A 104 7.52 11.71 5.32
C ILE A 104 8.40 11.57 4.07
N VAL A 105 8.62 12.66 3.33
CA VAL A 105 9.52 12.67 2.16
C VAL A 105 10.96 12.29 2.55
N LYS A 106 11.46 12.74 3.70
CA LYS A 106 12.78 12.33 4.21
C LYS A 106 12.84 10.84 4.57
N LEU A 107 11.77 10.31 5.18
CA LEU A 107 11.64 8.87 5.44
C LEU A 107 11.64 8.06 4.13
N ILE A 108 11.01 8.57 3.06
CA ILE A 108 10.96 7.88 1.76
C ILE A 108 12.30 7.94 1.01
N LYS A 109 12.91 9.12 0.91
CA LYS A 109 14.10 9.34 0.06
C LYS A 109 15.42 8.95 0.72
N THR A 110 15.52 9.12 2.04
CA THR A 110 16.76 8.93 2.78
C THR A 110 16.59 8.08 4.04
N PRO A 111 15.84 6.96 4.01
CA PRO A 111 15.50 6.19 5.21
C PRO A 111 16.73 5.72 5.99
N GLU A 112 17.86 5.46 5.32
CA GLU A 112 19.11 5.01 5.93
C GLU A 112 19.74 6.03 6.91
N ASN A 113 19.41 7.32 6.74
CA ASN A 113 19.99 8.42 7.54
C ASN A 113 19.00 8.97 8.58
N ILE A 114 17.82 8.36 8.73
CA ILE A 114 16.78 8.86 9.63
C ILE A 114 16.81 8.11 10.94
N LYS A 115 16.89 8.86 12.04
CA LYS A 115 16.56 8.38 13.37
C LYS A 115 15.05 8.55 13.59
N ALA A 116 14.35 7.45 13.87
CA ALA A 116 12.94 7.47 14.23
C ALA A 116 12.71 8.29 15.50
N VAL A 117 11.65 9.10 15.53
CA VAL A 117 11.28 9.93 16.70
C VAL A 117 10.10 9.37 17.49
N ASN A 118 9.38 8.39 16.94
CA ASN A 118 8.26 7.70 17.57
C ASN A 118 8.21 6.22 17.13
N ALA A 119 7.21 5.49 17.63
CA ALA A 119 7.07 4.06 17.36
C ALA A 119 6.66 3.80 15.90
N GLU A 120 5.76 4.61 15.34
CA GLU A 120 5.29 4.51 13.97
C GLU A 120 6.41 4.70 12.94
N GLU A 121 7.28 5.69 13.12
CA GLU A 121 8.47 5.86 12.28
C GLU A 121 9.46 4.71 12.43
N LYS A 122 9.58 4.12 13.63
CA LYS A 122 10.40 2.92 13.82
C LYS A 122 9.84 1.76 12.99
N LEU A 123 8.53 1.54 13.03
CA LEU A 123 7.86 0.52 12.22
C LEU A 123 7.96 0.80 10.72
N PHE A 124 7.76 2.06 10.33
CA PHE A 124 7.95 2.54 8.96
C PHE A 124 9.32 2.10 8.46
N LEU A 125 10.38 2.46 9.19
CA LEU A 125 11.76 2.15 8.78
C LEU A 125 12.01 0.64 8.77
N SER A 126 11.50 -0.12 9.76
CA SER A 126 11.67 -1.58 9.80
C SER A 126 11.09 -2.28 8.56
N PHE A 127 9.89 -1.89 8.10
CA PHE A 127 9.26 -2.49 6.93
C PHE A 127 9.78 -1.92 5.60
N TYR A 128 10.04 -0.61 5.55
CA TYR A 128 10.40 0.08 4.31
C TYR A 128 11.87 -0.06 3.93
N LEU A 129 12.80 -0.02 4.89
CA LEU A 129 14.24 0.00 4.60
C LEU A 129 14.73 -1.19 3.75
N PRO A 130 14.26 -2.44 3.96
CA PRO A 130 14.61 -3.56 3.08
C PRO A 130 14.08 -3.36 1.65
N VAL A 131 12.84 -2.86 1.50
CA VAL A 131 12.24 -2.57 0.18
C VAL A 131 13.01 -1.46 -0.53
N PHE A 132 13.35 -0.39 0.18
CA PHE A 132 14.15 0.71 -0.34
C PHE A 132 15.52 0.23 -0.83
N ARG A 133 16.25 -0.57 -0.04
CA ARG A 133 17.58 -1.07 -0.43
C ARG A 133 17.54 -1.89 -1.71
N ASP A 134 16.47 -2.66 -1.90
CA ASP A 134 16.22 -3.48 -3.08
C ASP A 134 15.83 -2.66 -4.32
N LEU A 135 15.10 -1.54 -4.13
CA LEU A 135 14.46 -0.78 -5.21
C LEU A 135 14.98 0.66 -5.38
N LYS A 136 15.99 1.11 -4.64
CA LYS A 136 16.48 2.51 -4.67
C LYS A 136 16.97 2.98 -6.04
N THR A 137 17.30 2.06 -6.94
CA THR A 137 17.67 2.38 -8.34
C THR A 137 16.50 2.32 -9.30
N ASN A 138 15.30 2.00 -8.81
CA ASN A 138 14.06 2.02 -9.58
C ASN A 138 13.37 3.38 -9.39
N ASP A 139 13.58 4.28 -10.35
CA ASP A 139 13.03 5.64 -10.31
C ASP A 139 11.49 5.65 -10.30
N ASP A 140 10.84 4.64 -10.90
CA ASP A 140 9.38 4.52 -10.89
C ASP A 140 8.87 4.31 -9.45
N PHE A 141 9.51 3.46 -8.64
CA PHE A 141 9.09 3.17 -7.27
C PHE A 141 9.08 4.43 -6.38
N ILE A 142 10.22 5.12 -6.30
CA ILE A 142 10.33 6.35 -5.49
C ILE A 142 9.43 7.45 -6.07
N GLY A 143 9.36 7.57 -7.40
CA GLY A 143 8.51 8.55 -8.08
C GLY A 143 7.04 8.38 -7.71
N TYR A 144 6.50 7.16 -7.79
CA TYR A 144 5.11 6.90 -7.40
C TYR A 144 4.85 7.11 -5.93
N PHE A 145 5.81 6.75 -5.08
CA PHE A 145 5.63 6.93 -3.66
C PHE A 145 5.54 8.41 -3.26
N LEU A 146 6.33 9.26 -3.91
CA LEU A 146 6.25 10.71 -3.70
C LEU A 146 4.95 11.30 -4.24
N LYS A 147 4.44 10.80 -5.37
CA LYS A 147 3.14 11.23 -5.90
C LYS A 147 1.97 10.80 -5.01
N LEU A 148 2.02 9.58 -4.45
CA LEU A 148 1.06 9.14 -3.44
C LEU A 148 1.12 10.03 -2.19
N THR A 149 2.33 10.38 -1.75
CA THR A 149 2.55 11.29 -0.61
C THR A 149 1.97 12.68 -0.86
N GLU A 150 2.08 13.20 -2.09
CA GLU A 150 1.42 14.44 -2.49
C GLU A 150 -0.10 14.34 -2.39
N ALA A 151 -0.68 13.27 -2.94
CA ALA A 151 -2.13 13.05 -2.93
C ALA A 151 -2.67 12.91 -1.49
N GLN A 152 -1.96 12.20 -0.62
CA GLN A 152 -2.33 12.09 0.79
C GLN A 152 -2.26 13.44 1.51
N GLU A 153 -1.25 14.27 1.26
CA GLU A 153 -1.19 15.62 1.84
C GLU A 153 -2.34 16.51 1.34
N GLN A 154 -2.65 16.46 0.05
CA GLN A 154 -3.78 17.21 -0.54
C GLN A 154 -5.11 16.77 0.07
N SER A 155 -5.27 15.50 0.40
CA SER A 155 -6.49 14.96 1.03
C SER A 155 -6.81 15.58 2.39
N LYS A 156 -5.83 16.18 3.08
CA LYS A 156 -6.09 16.94 4.33
C LYS A 156 -7.03 18.12 4.10
N GLN A 157 -7.06 18.67 2.89
CA GLN A 157 -7.98 19.75 2.52
C GLN A 157 -9.44 19.28 2.45
N GLN A 158 -9.70 17.97 2.38
CA GLN A 158 -11.05 17.40 2.36
C GLN A 158 -11.79 17.50 3.69
N THR A 159 -11.08 17.67 4.82
CA THR A 159 -11.69 17.74 6.16
C THR A 159 -12.11 19.16 6.57
N ASN A 160 -11.59 20.21 5.91
CA ASN A 160 -11.83 21.61 6.30
C ASN A 160 -11.88 22.63 5.14
N GLY A 161 -11.74 22.17 3.89
CA GLY A 161 -11.69 23.02 2.70
C GLY A 161 -12.99 23.05 1.92
N HIS A 162 -13.21 24.14 1.17
CA HIS A 162 -14.24 24.21 0.12
C HIS A 162 -13.61 23.71 -1.19
N LEU A 163 -13.43 22.41 -1.31
CA LEU A 163 -12.98 21.80 -2.55
C LEU A 163 -14.17 21.62 -3.50
N SER A 164 -13.92 21.84 -4.79
CA SER A 164 -14.85 21.45 -5.84
C SER A 164 -14.90 19.93 -5.99
N TYR A 165 -15.98 19.42 -6.58
CA TYR A 165 -16.11 18.01 -6.94
C TYR A 165 -14.92 17.51 -7.78
N ASP A 166 -14.46 18.30 -8.75
CA ASP A 166 -13.35 17.92 -9.62
C ASP A 166 -12.03 17.80 -8.85
N GLU A 167 -11.80 18.66 -7.85
CA GLU A 167 -10.63 18.57 -6.97
C GLU A 167 -10.68 17.33 -6.07
N ILE A 168 -11.83 17.07 -5.43
CA ILE A 168 -12.05 15.85 -4.63
C ILE A 168 -11.82 14.61 -5.48
N ASN A 169 -12.44 14.58 -6.67
CA ASN A 169 -12.31 13.47 -7.60
C ASN A 169 -10.86 13.25 -8.03
N GLN A 170 -10.10 14.31 -8.30
CA GLN A 170 -8.69 14.18 -8.69
C GLN A 170 -7.83 13.66 -7.53
N ILE A 171 -8.05 14.15 -6.30
CA ILE A 171 -7.35 13.65 -5.10
C ILE A 171 -7.65 12.16 -4.89
N THR A 172 -8.92 11.77 -4.94
CA THR A 172 -9.34 10.36 -4.80
C THR A 172 -8.70 9.48 -5.88
N ARG A 173 -8.66 9.94 -7.14
CA ARG A 173 -7.98 9.24 -8.23
C ARG A 173 -6.49 9.11 -8.00
N ASP A 174 -5.82 10.16 -7.55
CA ASP A 174 -4.38 10.16 -7.31
C ASP A 174 -3.98 9.26 -6.14
N LYS A 175 -4.74 9.25 -5.04
CA LYS A 175 -4.54 8.33 -3.91
C LYS A 175 -4.57 6.88 -4.38
N GLY A 176 -5.70 6.46 -4.96
CA GLY A 176 -5.86 5.08 -5.42
C GLY A 176 -4.91 4.72 -6.56
N GLY A 177 -4.80 5.61 -7.55
CA GLY A 177 -4.02 5.38 -8.76
C GLY A 177 -2.52 5.27 -8.50
N PHE A 178 -1.94 6.18 -7.72
CA PHE A 178 -0.52 6.08 -7.36
C PHE A 178 -0.23 4.97 -6.36
N SER A 179 -1.18 4.59 -5.50
CA SER A 179 -1.06 3.38 -4.65
C SER A 179 -0.94 2.10 -5.49
N SER A 180 -1.79 1.94 -6.51
CA SER A 180 -1.74 0.81 -7.45
C SER A 180 -0.42 0.76 -8.23
N LEU A 181 0.04 1.91 -8.74
CA LEU A 181 1.32 2.01 -9.46
C LEU A 181 2.53 1.76 -8.56
N LEU A 182 2.50 2.24 -7.31
CA LEU A 182 3.50 1.96 -6.30
C LEU A 182 3.60 0.44 -6.05
N LEU A 183 2.46 -0.22 -5.84
CA LEU A 183 2.43 -1.66 -5.63
C LEU A 183 3.00 -2.44 -6.82
N ARG A 184 2.61 -2.07 -8.06
CA ARG A 184 3.10 -2.73 -9.28
C ARG A 184 4.60 -2.52 -9.50
N SER A 185 5.16 -1.40 -9.05
CA SER A 185 6.59 -1.10 -9.17
C SER A 185 7.51 -1.95 -8.28
N LEU A 186 6.95 -2.75 -7.37
CA LEU A 186 7.70 -3.73 -6.56
C LEU A 186 8.21 -4.93 -7.37
N ILE A 187 7.59 -5.17 -8.53
CA ILE A 187 7.85 -6.29 -9.44
C ILE A 187 8.98 -5.89 -10.40
N ASN A 188 9.92 -6.81 -10.64
CA ASN A 188 11.12 -6.59 -11.47
C ASN A 188 10.79 -6.64 -12.98
N GLU A 189 9.79 -5.89 -13.40
CA GLU A 189 9.35 -5.81 -14.79
C GLU A 189 8.73 -4.45 -15.06
N GLN A 190 9.22 -3.79 -16.11
CA GLN A 190 8.80 -2.44 -16.45
C GLN A 190 7.36 -2.42 -16.94
N MET A 191 6.57 -1.48 -16.44
CA MET A 191 5.22 -1.24 -16.95
C MET A 191 5.28 -0.49 -18.27
N ASN A 192 4.56 -0.99 -19.28
CA ASN A 192 4.26 -0.21 -20.47
C ASN A 192 3.21 0.87 -20.17
N GLU A 193 3.00 1.80 -21.11
CA GLU A 193 2.09 2.94 -20.93
C GLU A 193 0.62 2.53 -20.73
N ASN A 194 0.16 1.52 -21.46
CA ASN A 194 -1.22 1.03 -21.37
C ASN A 194 -1.48 0.35 -20.02
N GLU A 195 -0.53 -0.47 -19.56
CA GLU A 195 -0.56 -1.09 -18.24
C GLU A 195 -0.59 -0.02 -17.15
N ARG A 196 0.27 1.00 -17.25
CA ARG A 196 0.34 2.12 -16.31
C ARG A 196 -0.98 2.89 -16.25
N ALA A 197 -1.58 3.23 -17.39
CA ALA A 197 -2.87 3.92 -17.46
C ALA A 197 -4.00 3.07 -16.87
N GLY A 198 -4.06 1.78 -17.20
CA GLY A 198 -5.08 0.86 -16.71
C GLY A 198 -4.98 0.65 -15.19
N LEU A 199 -3.78 0.43 -14.67
CA LEU A 199 -3.55 0.23 -13.23
C LEU A 199 -3.86 1.49 -12.41
N TYR A 200 -3.55 2.68 -12.94
CA TYR A 200 -3.93 3.93 -12.30
C TYR A 200 -5.46 4.05 -12.18
N GLN A 201 -6.20 3.71 -13.24
CA GLN A 201 -7.67 3.74 -13.21
C GLN A 201 -8.25 2.69 -12.26
N LEU A 202 -7.72 1.47 -12.24
CA LEU A 202 -8.14 0.41 -11.32
C LEU A 202 -7.88 0.79 -9.86
N GLY A 203 -6.73 1.44 -9.59
CA GLY A 203 -6.42 1.99 -8.28
C GLY A 203 -7.42 3.06 -7.85
N ALA A 204 -7.74 4.00 -8.73
CA ALA A 204 -8.77 5.00 -8.47
C ALA A 204 -10.14 4.37 -8.15
N MET A 205 -10.53 3.32 -8.88
CA MET A 205 -11.77 2.57 -8.57
C MET A 205 -11.77 1.95 -7.17
N SER A 206 -10.61 1.44 -6.73
CA SER A 206 -10.48 0.91 -5.36
C SER A 206 -10.66 2.01 -4.32
N GLN A 207 -10.13 3.22 -4.56
CA GLN A 207 -10.35 4.34 -3.64
C GLN A 207 -11.81 4.84 -3.66
N TYR A 208 -12.48 4.86 -4.82
CA TYR A 208 -13.91 5.17 -4.84
C TYR A 208 -14.74 4.19 -4.02
N MET A 209 -14.39 2.90 -4.06
CA MET A 209 -15.05 1.90 -3.23
C MET A 209 -14.79 2.13 -1.74
N ASP A 210 -13.54 2.44 -1.38
CA ASP A 210 -13.11 2.80 -0.02
C ASP A 210 -13.97 3.95 0.52
N ASP A 211 -14.01 5.09 -0.19
CA ASP A 211 -14.81 6.27 0.17
C ASP A 211 -16.32 5.95 0.33
N ILE A 212 -16.88 5.00 -0.47
CA ILE A 212 -18.28 4.57 -0.34
C ILE A 212 -18.49 3.74 0.92
N PHE A 213 -17.56 2.84 1.26
CA PHE A 213 -17.69 1.98 2.44
C PHE A 213 -17.42 2.74 3.74
N ASP A 214 -16.56 3.75 3.70
CA ASP A 214 -16.21 4.60 4.84
C ASP A 214 -17.16 5.80 5.01
N TRP A 215 -18.24 5.87 4.20
CA TRP A 215 -19.19 6.98 4.18
C TRP A 215 -19.67 7.45 5.56
N TYR A 216 -20.02 6.51 6.45
CA TYR A 216 -20.48 6.84 7.80
C TYR A 216 -19.37 7.45 8.66
N ASP A 217 -18.15 6.91 8.57
CA ASP A 217 -17.01 7.38 9.35
C ASP A 217 -16.55 8.76 8.83
N ASP A 218 -16.49 8.95 7.51
CA ASP A 218 -16.17 10.22 6.86
C ASP A 218 -17.12 11.36 7.27
N LEU A 219 -18.43 11.09 7.31
CA LEU A 219 -19.42 12.07 7.78
C LEU A 219 -19.19 12.44 9.24
N SER A 220 -18.81 11.47 10.09
CA SER A 220 -18.54 11.73 11.51
C SER A 220 -17.28 12.58 11.72
N GLU A 221 -16.33 12.51 10.78
CA GLU A 221 -15.08 13.30 10.77
C GLU A 221 -15.22 14.66 10.05
N ASN A 222 -16.40 14.99 9.51
CA ASN A 222 -16.62 16.14 8.62
C ASN A 222 -15.71 16.14 7.37
N ARG A 223 -15.40 14.96 6.84
CA ARG A 223 -14.60 14.78 5.63
C ARG A 223 -15.49 14.77 4.39
N THR A 224 -15.12 15.57 3.38
CA THR A 224 -15.79 15.59 2.07
C THR A 224 -15.04 14.68 1.08
N THR A 225 -15.60 13.52 0.78
CA THR A 225 -15.10 12.54 -0.18
C THR A 225 -16.04 12.44 -1.38
N ILE A 226 -15.74 11.59 -2.36
CA ILE A 226 -16.61 11.43 -3.54
C ILE A 226 -18.03 10.98 -3.17
N ALA A 227 -18.16 10.27 -2.04
CA ALA A 227 -19.43 9.72 -1.57
C ALA A 227 -20.26 10.74 -0.77
N THR A 228 -19.64 11.81 -0.26
CA THR A 228 -20.29 12.86 0.53
C THR A 228 -20.39 14.21 -0.18
N SER A 229 -19.76 14.38 -1.35
CA SER A 229 -19.78 15.58 -2.19
C SER A 229 -21.02 15.72 -3.07
#